data_AF-A0A2A3XHU6-F1
#
_entry.id   AF-A0A2A3XHU6-F1
#
_cell.length_a   1.000
_cell.length_b   1.000
_cell.length_c   1.000
_cell.angle_alpha   90.00
_cell.angle_beta   90.00
_cell.angle_gamma   90.00
#
_symmetry.space_group_name_H-M   'P 1'
#
loop_
_entity.id
_entity.type
_entity.pdbx_description
1 polymer ?
#
loop_
_entity_poly.entity_id
_entity_poly.type
_entity_poly.pdbx_seq_one_letter_code
_entity_poly.pdbx_strand_id
1 'polypeptide(L)' 'MKLMDRVRATLRVKRYSLRTEKTYCYWIRFFIRFHGIRHPATMAGEEVRQFLEHLAIERHVAASGSIRHFI' A
#
# COMPACT_ATOMS: atom_id res chain seq x y z
N MET A 1 -18.27 4.63 -5.48
CA MET A 1 -16.95 5.28 -5.25
C MET A 1 -15.85 4.21 -5.32
N LYS A 2 -14.82 4.38 -6.16
CA LYS A 2 -13.75 3.36 -6.32
C LYS A 2 -12.79 3.41 -5.13
N LEU A 3 -12.16 2.27 -4.79
CA LEU A 3 -11.21 2.16 -3.66
C LEU A 3 -10.10 3.23 -3.71
N MET A 4 -9.49 3.43 -4.88
CA MET A 4 -8.39 4.38 -5.05
C MET A 4 -8.81 5.83 -4.85
N ASP A 5 -10.08 6.17 -5.12
CA ASP A 5 -10.58 7.52 -4.90
C ASP A 5 -10.71 7.81 -3.41
N ARG A 6 -11.14 6.82 -2.62
CA ARG A 6 -11.15 6.90 -1.15
C ARG A 6 -9.75 7.07 -0.60
N VAL A 7 -8.79 6.28 -1.07
CA VAL A 7 -7.39 6.36 -0.64
C VAL A 7 -6.82 7.76 -0.92
N ARG A 8 -6.97 8.28 -2.14
CA ARG A 8 -6.46 9.63 -2.49
C ARG A 8 -7.11 10.72 -1.64
N ALA A 9 -8.42 10.66 -1.44
CA ALA A 9 -9.13 11.61 -0.58
C ALA A 9 -8.55 11.60 0.85
N THR A 10 -8.36 10.43 1.44
CA THR A 10 -7.77 10.28 2.77
C THR A 10 -6.33 10.81 2.83
N LEU A 11 -5.50 10.53 1.82
CA LEU A 11 -4.11 11.00 1.78
C LEU A 11 -4.03 12.53 1.66
N ARG A 12 -4.94 13.14 0.89
CA ARG A 12 -5.04 14.60 0.76
C ARG A 12 -5.52 15.26 2.04
N VAL A 13 -6.49 14.67 2.74
CA VAL A 13 -6.92 15.14 4.07
C VAL A 13 -5.77 15.09 5.07
N LYS A 14 -4.93 14.04 5.01
CA LYS A 14 -3.70 13.91 5.81
C LYS A 14 -2.55 14.81 5.33
N ARG A 15 -2.77 15.67 4.33
CA ARG A 15 -1.79 16.60 3.74
C ARG A 15 -0.50 15.93 3.24
N TYR A 16 -0.59 14.67 2.81
CA TYR A 16 0.54 14.03 2.17
C TYR A 16 0.86 14.68 0.83
N SER A 17 2.15 14.73 0.48
CA SER A 17 2.58 15.23 -0.82
C SER A 17 2.03 14.37 -1.96
N LEU A 18 1.87 14.95 -3.15
CA LEU A 18 1.49 14.21 -4.36
C LEU A 18 2.47 13.07 -4.68
N ARG A 19 3.75 13.22 -4.33
CA ARG A 19 4.75 12.16 -4.47
C ARG A 19 4.40 10.97 -3.58
N THR A 20 4.09 11.23 -2.32
CA THR A 20 3.65 10.21 -1.36
C THR A 20 2.32 9.59 -1.78
N GLU A 21 1.36 10.37 -2.28
CA GLU A 21 0.09 9.86 -2.82
C GLU A 21 0.32 8.82 -3.92
N LYS A 22 1.20 9.12 -4.88
CA LYS A 22 1.55 8.21 -5.98
C LYS A 22 2.20 6.92 -5.46
N THR A 23 3.13 7.03 -4.51
CA THR A 23 3.81 5.87 -3.92
C THR A 23 2.83 4.97 -3.18
N TYR A 24 1.92 5.53 -2.38
CA TYR A 24 0.90 4.74 -1.66
C TYR A 24 -0.06 4.07 -2.64
N CYS A 25 -0.54 4.80 -3.65
CA CYS A 25 -1.40 4.24 -4.69
C CYS A 25 -0.70 3.13 -5.51
N TYR A 26 0.62 3.20 -5.68
CA TYR A 26 1.40 2.14 -6.30
C TYR A 26 1.38 0.88 -5.43
N TRP A 27 1.75 1.00 -4.14
CA TRP A 27 1.82 -0.15 -3.23
C TRP A 27 0.47 -0.81 -2.99
N ILE A 28 -0.61 -0.04 -2.84
CA ILE A 28 -1.95 -0.60 -2.65
C ILE A 28 -2.39 -1.37 -3.90
N ARG A 29 -2.10 -0.88 -5.11
CA ARG A 29 -2.39 -1.62 -6.34
C ARG A 29 -1.55 -2.89 -6.44
N PHE A 30 -0.28 -2.84 -6.04
CA PHE A 30 0.60 -3.99 -6.05
C PHE A 30 0.13 -5.06 -5.06
N PHE A 31 -0.24 -4.67 -3.84
CA PHE A 31 -0.85 -5.53 -2.82
C PHE A 31 -2.10 -6.26 -3.34
N ILE A 32 -3.06 -5.53 -3.92
CA ILE A 32 -4.30 -6.13 -4.45
C ILE A 32 -3.98 -7.15 -5.55
N ARG A 33 -3.01 -6.86 -6.41
CA ARG A 33 -2.60 -7.77 -7.49
C ARG A 33 -1.88 -9.00 -6.97
N PHE A 34 -0.96 -8.83 -6.03
CA PHE A 34 -0.20 -9.92 -5.39
C PHE A 34 -1.14 -10.96 -4.77
N HIS A 35 -2.24 -10.52 -4.17
CA HIS A 35 -3.23 -11.40 -3.57
C HIS A 35 -4.40 -11.81 -4.50
N GLY A 36 -4.25 -11.67 -5.82
CA GLY A 36 -5.22 -12.20 -6.79
C GLY A 36 -6.51 -11.38 -6.94
N ILE A 37 -6.46 -10.05 -6.81
CA ILE A 37 -7.61 -9.15 -6.99
C ILE A 37 -8.74 -9.46 -5.98
N ARG A 38 -8.36 -9.72 -4.74
CA ARG A 38 -9.29 -9.83 -3.61
C ARG A 38 -9.60 -8.46 -3.03
N HIS A 39 -10.79 -8.29 -2.46
CA HIS A 39 -11.18 -7.03 -1.86
C HIS A 39 -10.40 -6.82 -0.55
N PRO A 40 -9.70 -5.69 -0.35
CA PRO A 40 -8.83 -5.51 0.81
C PRO A 40 -9.55 -5.57 2.16
N ALA A 41 -10.86 -5.34 2.21
CA ALA A 41 -11.63 -5.48 3.46
C ALA A 41 -11.76 -6.94 3.94
N THR A 42 -11.50 -7.92 3.08
CA THR A 42 -11.47 -9.35 3.45
C THR A 42 -10.06 -9.87 3.63
N MET A 43 -9.05 -8.99 3.57
CA MET A 43 -7.63 -9.33 3.68
C MET A 43 -7.09 -8.65 4.93
N ALA A 44 -6.62 -9.44 5.88
CA ALA A 44 -6.29 -8.98 7.22
C ALA A 44 -4.78 -9.10 7.47
N GLY A 45 -4.38 -9.19 8.74
CA GLY A 45 -2.97 -9.13 9.15
C GLY A 45 -2.06 -10.16 8.48
N GLU A 46 -2.59 -11.34 8.12
CA GLU A 46 -1.81 -12.40 7.47
C GLU A 46 -1.40 -12.03 6.04
N GLU A 47 -2.33 -11.52 5.23
CA GLU A 47 -2.00 -11.04 3.89
C GLU A 47 -1.03 -9.86 3.93
N VAL A 48 -1.20 -8.95 4.89
CA VAL A 48 -0.27 -7.83 5.09
C VAL A 48 1.12 -8.35 5.42
N ARG A 49 1.23 -9.35 6.31
CA ARG A 49 2.50 -9.98 6.66
C ARG A 49 3.17 -10.64 5.46
N GLN A 50 2.45 -11.47 4.71
CA GLN A 50 2.98 -12.14 3.52
C GLN A 50 3.48 -11.14 2.47
N PHE A 51 2.74 -10.04 2.28
CA PHE A 51 3.17 -8.98 1.39
C PHE A 51 4.45 -8.28 1.88
N LEU A 52 4.56 -7.98 3.17
CA LEU A 52 5.76 -7.36 3.74
C LEU A 52 6.98 -8.29 3.66
N GLU A 53 6.80 -9.59 3.90
CA GLU A 53 7.86 -10.59 3.73
C GLU A 53 8.33 -10.67 2.27
N HIS A 54 7.40 -10.71 1.31
CA HIS A 54 7.72 -10.64 -0.11
C HIS A 54 8.48 -9.36 -0.49
N LEU A 55 8.06 -8.19 0.03
CA LEU A 55 8.77 -6.93 -0.20
C LEU A 55 10.18 -6.90 0.39
N ALA A 56 10.39 -7.56 1.54
CA ALA A 56 11.68 -7.66 2.18
C ALA A 56 12.65 -8.53 1.36
N ILE A 57 12.15 -9.61 0.78
CA ILE A 57 12.95 -10.59 0.01
C ILE A 57 13.25 -10.08 -1.41
N GLU A 58 12.26 -9.54 -2.13
CA GLU A 58 12.44 -9.24 -3.57
C GLU A 58 13.05 -7.88 -3.88
N ARG A 59 12.99 -6.91 -2.96
CA ARG A 59 13.15 -5.50 -3.37
C ARG A 59 14.17 -4.67 -2.59
N HIS A 60 14.77 -5.14 -1.50
CA HIS A 60 15.59 -4.27 -0.62
C HIS A 60 14.89 -2.95 -0.23
N VAL A 61 13.56 -2.87 -0.34
CA VAL A 61 12.79 -1.62 -0.14
C VAL A 61 12.59 -1.30 1.35
N ALA A 62 13.17 -2.12 2.24
CA ALA A 62 13.20 -1.89 3.68
C ALA A 62 13.86 -0.55 4.12
N ALA A 63 14.57 0.17 3.23
CA ALA A 63 15.31 1.38 3.60
C ALA A 63 14.93 2.67 2.84
N SER A 64 13.87 2.67 2.03
CA SER A 64 13.43 3.88 1.30
C SER A 64 12.23 4.51 2.01
N GLY A 65 12.46 5.64 2.68
CA GLY A 65 11.63 6.26 3.74
C GLY A 65 10.14 6.57 3.49
N SER A 66 9.51 6.06 2.42
CA SER A 66 8.05 6.15 2.22
C SER A 66 7.24 5.02 2.86
N ILE A 67 7.77 3.78 2.93
CA ILE A 67 7.02 2.64 3.51
C ILE A 67 7.03 2.65 5.04
N ARG A 68 7.95 3.39 5.68
CA ARG A 68 8.02 3.49 7.15
C ARG A 68 6.75 4.07 7.79
N HIS A 69 5.90 4.78 7.02
CA HIS A 69 4.62 5.32 7.48
C HIS A 69 3.41 4.40 7.21
N PHE A 70 3.63 3.20 6.65
CA PHE A 70 2.58 2.22 6.40
C PHE A 70 2.30 1.33 7.64
N ILE A 71 3.16 1.42 8.66
CA ILE A 71 3.07 0.80 9.99
C ILE A 71 2.76 1.88 11.02
#